data_AF-A0A529HTX2-F1
#
_entry.id   AF-A0A529HTX2-F1
#
_cell.length_a   1.000
_cell.length_b   1.000
_cell.length_c   1.000
_cell.angle_alpha   90.00
_cell.angle_beta   90.00
_cell.angle_gamma   90.00
#
_symmetry.space_group_name_H-M   'P 1'
#
loop_
_entity.id
_entity.type
_entity.pdbx_description
1 polymer ?
#
loop_
_entity_poly.entity_id
_entity_poly.type
_entity_poly.pdbx_seq_one_letter_code
_entity_poly.pdbx_strand_id
1 'polypeptide(L)'
;MIHFDTGMHRLGLLVDDAAWLRENLSLLARIPPLLYMSHLSAADDLDFDRCELQRGAFVKAVSGLPATKLSLANSAGVYLGENYLFDMVRPGKATFGINPITGRQNPMLQPASVMAPIIQVKTMKRGAPVGYSSTY
;
A
#
# COMPACT_ATOMS: atom_id res chain seq x y z
N MET A 1 3.57 -17.75 -0.64
CA MET A 1 2.56 -16.67 -0.55
C MET A 1 1.72 -16.73 -1.81
N ILE A 2 0.40 -16.59 -1.71
CA ILE A 2 -0.48 -16.45 -2.87
C ILE A 2 -1.09 -15.06 -2.84
N HIS A 3 -1.02 -14.36 -3.97
CA HIS A 3 -1.56 -13.01 -4.14
C HIS A 3 -2.83 -13.11 -4.98
N PHE A 4 -3.93 -12.57 -4.48
CA PHE A 4 -5.20 -12.45 -5.19
C PHE A 4 -5.38 -11.02 -5.68
N ASP A 5 -5.74 -10.87 -6.95
CA ASP A 5 -6.22 -9.61 -7.49
C ASP A 5 -7.71 -9.47 -7.18
N THR A 6 -8.05 -8.44 -6.40
CA THR A 6 -9.41 -8.18 -5.92
C THR A 6 -10.03 -6.94 -6.56
N GLY A 7 -9.39 -6.38 -7.59
CA GLY A 7 -9.85 -5.19 -8.29
C GLY A 7 -8.77 -4.15 -8.55
N MET A 8 -7.49 -4.46 -8.28
CA MET A 8 -6.37 -3.57 -8.67
C MET A 8 -5.97 -3.80 -10.13
N HIS A 9 -6.25 -4.99 -10.68
CA HIS A 9 -5.96 -5.38 -12.06
C HIS A 9 -4.49 -5.19 -12.45
N ARG A 10 -3.60 -5.67 -11.57
CA ARG A 10 -2.14 -5.52 -11.75
C ARG A 10 -1.41 -6.86 -11.69
N LEU A 11 -1.54 -7.58 -10.59
CA LEU A 11 -0.88 -8.86 -10.35
C LEU A 11 -1.72 -9.68 -9.37
N GLY A 12 -1.67 -11.00 -9.53
CA GLY A 12 -2.34 -11.94 -8.64
C GLY A 12 -3.31 -12.84 -9.41
N LEU A 13 -3.74 -13.91 -8.74
CA LEU A 13 -4.81 -14.76 -9.22
C LEU A 13 -6.14 -14.02 -9.12
N LEU A 14 -7.00 -14.20 -10.11
CA LEU A 14 -8.36 -13.66 -10.02
C LEU A 14 -9.12 -14.37 -8.91
N VAL A 15 -10.17 -13.70 -8.40
CA VAL A 15 -11.05 -14.29 -7.38
C VAL A 15 -11.68 -15.60 -7.87
N ASP A 16 -11.96 -15.70 -9.17
CA ASP A 16 -12.55 -16.89 -9.79
C ASP A 16 -11.54 -18.05 -9.91
N ASP A 17 -10.23 -17.76 -10.02
CA ASP A 17 -9.17 -18.79 -10.00
C ASP A 17 -9.10 -19.50 -8.63
N ALA A 18 -9.64 -18.89 -7.57
CA ALA A 18 -9.72 -19.54 -6.27
C ALA A 18 -10.60 -20.80 -6.29
N ALA A 19 -11.59 -20.89 -7.19
CA ALA A 19 -12.40 -22.10 -7.34
C ALA A 19 -11.54 -23.27 -7.80
N TRP A 20 -10.68 -23.04 -8.81
CA TRP A 20 -9.74 -24.05 -9.29
C TRP A 20 -8.76 -24.48 -8.19
N LEU A 21 -8.26 -23.56 -7.36
CA LEU A 21 -7.41 -23.91 -6.23
C LEU A 21 -8.11 -24.81 -5.19
N ARG A 22 -9.40 -24.58 -4.92
CA ARG A 22 -10.21 -25.43 -4.01
C ARG A 22 -10.43 -26.83 -4.57
N GLU A 23 -10.50 -26.99 -5.88
CA GLU A 23 -10.58 -28.30 -6.52
C GLU A 23 -9.23 -29.02 -6.51
N ASN A 24 -8.13 -28.28 -6.37
CA ASN A 24 -6.75 -28.79 -6.47
C ASN A 24 -5.95 -28.61 -5.18
N LEU A 25 -6.58 -28.80 -4.01
CA LEU A 25 -5.93 -28.59 -2.69
C LEU A 25 -4.67 -29.44 -2.46
N SER A 26 -4.54 -30.57 -3.15
CA SER A 26 -3.33 -31.41 -3.08
C SER A 26 -2.06 -30.67 -3.53
N LEU A 27 -2.18 -29.68 -4.42
CA LEU A 27 -1.07 -28.81 -4.80
C LEU A 27 -0.64 -27.91 -3.64
N LEU A 28 -1.61 -27.35 -2.91
CA LEU A 28 -1.36 -26.52 -1.74
C LEU A 28 -0.81 -27.35 -0.57
N ALA A 29 -1.13 -28.65 -0.48
CA ALA A 29 -0.52 -29.54 0.50
C ALA A 29 0.98 -29.79 0.23
N ARG A 30 1.39 -29.86 -1.05
CA ARG A 30 2.80 -30.02 -1.42
C ARG A 30 3.62 -28.75 -1.23
N ILE A 31 3.00 -27.60 -1.47
CA ILE A 31 3.62 -26.27 -1.28
C ILE A 31 2.67 -25.40 -0.45
N PRO A 32 2.70 -25.54 0.89
CA PRO A 32 1.80 -24.81 1.77
C PRO A 32 2.00 -23.29 1.70
N PRO A 33 0.95 -22.50 1.43
CA PRO A 33 1.06 -21.06 1.47
C PRO A 33 1.22 -20.56 2.90
N LEU A 34 2.24 -19.73 3.13
CA LEU A 34 2.47 -19.05 4.41
C LEU A 34 1.62 -17.78 4.61
N LEU A 35 1.02 -17.28 3.52
CA LEU A 35 0.27 -16.03 3.49
C LEU A 35 -0.64 -16.00 2.26
N TYR A 36 -1.88 -15.59 2.44
CA TYR A 36 -2.74 -15.04 1.40
C TYR A 36 -2.75 -13.52 1.50
N MET A 37 -2.60 -12.85 0.37
CA MET A 37 -2.64 -11.39 0.34
C MET A 37 -3.44 -10.83 -0.83
N SER A 38 -3.88 -9.59 -0.66
CA SER A 38 -4.31 -8.70 -1.75
C SER A 38 -3.87 -7.27 -1.46
N HIS A 39 -4.19 -6.33 -2.35
CA HIS A 39 -3.78 -4.93 -2.25
C HIS A 39 -4.95 -3.98 -2.53
N LEU A 40 -5.23 -3.08 -1.59
CA LEU A 40 -6.23 -2.03 -1.77
C LEU A 40 -5.74 -0.99 -2.78
N SER A 41 -6.62 -0.61 -3.71
CA SER A 41 -6.31 0.27 -4.83
C SER A 41 -6.63 1.75 -4.57
N ALA A 42 -7.52 2.05 -3.61
CA ALA A 42 -8.03 3.40 -3.36
C ALA A 42 -8.19 3.71 -1.85
N ALA A 43 -7.35 3.09 -1.02
CA ALA A 43 -7.40 3.30 0.44
C ALA A 43 -6.91 4.70 0.84
N ASP A 44 -6.01 5.29 0.06
CA ASP A 44 -5.46 6.63 0.25
C ASP A 44 -6.47 7.74 -0.04
N ASP A 45 -7.39 7.51 -0.98
CA ASP A 45 -8.50 8.41 -1.29
C ASP A 45 -9.73 8.18 -0.40
N LEU A 46 -9.66 7.20 0.52
CA LEU A 46 -10.77 6.77 1.38
C LEU A 46 -12.04 6.43 0.60
N ASP A 47 -11.89 5.83 -0.58
CA ASP A 47 -12.99 5.24 -1.31
C ASP A 47 -13.42 3.95 -0.60
N PHE A 48 -14.28 4.11 0.41
CA PHE A 48 -14.74 3.00 1.27
C PHE A 48 -15.52 1.95 0.49
N ASP A 49 -16.29 2.35 -0.52
CA ASP A 49 -17.08 1.42 -1.34
C ASP A 49 -16.15 0.50 -2.14
N ARG A 50 -15.14 1.06 -2.81
CA ARG A 50 -14.14 0.26 -3.52
C ARG A 50 -13.32 -0.59 -2.57
N CYS A 51 -12.91 -0.05 -1.43
CA CYS A 51 -12.15 -0.81 -0.44
C CYS A 51 -12.95 -1.99 0.12
N GLU A 52 -14.24 -1.81 0.37
CA GLU A 52 -15.11 -2.87 0.88
C GLU A 52 -15.37 -3.94 -0.18
N LEU A 53 -15.57 -3.56 -1.45
CA LEU A 53 -15.65 -4.51 -2.56
C LEU A 53 -14.39 -5.38 -2.65
N GLN A 54 -13.20 -4.77 -2.57
CA GLN A 54 -11.94 -5.51 -2.58
C GLN A 54 -11.78 -6.41 -1.35
N ARG A 55 -12.19 -5.94 -0.16
CA ARG A 55 -12.15 -6.73 1.08
C ARG A 55 -13.07 -7.94 1.00
N GLY A 56 -14.31 -7.76 0.52
CA GLY A 56 -15.26 -8.84 0.32
C GLY A 56 -14.77 -9.87 -0.70
N ALA A 57 -14.22 -9.39 -1.83
CA ALA A 57 -13.59 -10.25 -2.83
C ALA A 57 -12.40 -11.04 -2.27
N PHE A 58 -11.57 -10.41 -1.43
CA PHE A 58 -10.45 -11.07 -0.76
C PHE A 58 -10.92 -12.19 0.17
N VAL A 59 -11.89 -11.91 1.04
CA VAL A 59 -12.49 -12.90 1.95
C VAL A 59 -13.10 -14.06 1.17
N LYS A 60 -13.82 -13.77 0.08
CA LYS A 60 -14.39 -14.78 -0.81
C LYS A 60 -13.29 -15.65 -1.44
N ALA A 61 -12.19 -15.06 -1.91
CA ALA A 61 -11.09 -15.78 -2.53
C ALA A 61 -10.40 -16.77 -1.56
N VAL A 62 -10.15 -16.35 -0.32
CA VAL A 62 -9.45 -17.19 0.66
C VAL A 62 -10.34 -18.21 1.36
N SER A 63 -11.67 -18.01 1.34
CA SER A 63 -12.63 -18.96 1.91
C SER A 63 -12.49 -20.33 1.25
N GLY A 64 -12.43 -21.39 2.06
CA GLY A 64 -12.29 -22.78 1.61
C GLY A 64 -10.88 -23.20 1.19
N LEU A 65 -9.89 -22.29 1.24
CA LEU A 65 -8.48 -22.66 1.08
C LEU A 65 -7.87 -23.07 2.44
N PRO A 66 -6.72 -23.78 2.45
CA PRO A 66 -6.04 -24.15 3.69
C PRO A 66 -5.72 -22.91 4.53
N ALA A 67 -5.99 -22.97 5.83
CA ALA A 67 -5.82 -21.86 6.74
C ALA A 67 -4.35 -21.40 6.81
N THR A 68 -4.15 -20.08 6.71
CA THR A 68 -2.84 -19.42 6.85
C THR A 68 -3.07 -17.93 7.11
N LYS A 69 -2.01 -17.16 7.29
CA LYS A 69 -2.10 -15.72 7.56
C LYS A 69 -2.75 -14.98 6.39
N LEU A 70 -3.48 -13.92 6.71
CA LEU A 70 -4.16 -13.03 5.78
C LEU A 70 -3.57 -11.62 5.86
N SER A 71 -3.42 -10.96 4.71
CA SER A 71 -2.85 -9.61 4.65
C SER A 71 -3.45 -8.78 3.52
N LEU A 72 -4.13 -7.69 3.88
CA LEU A 72 -4.79 -6.80 2.91
C LEU A 72 -4.24 -5.37 2.97
N ALA A 73 -4.19 -4.78 4.17
CA ALA A 73 -3.86 -3.37 4.35
C ALA A 73 -2.42 -3.00 3.91
N ASN A 74 -2.34 -1.99 3.04
CA ASN A 74 -1.13 -1.19 2.81
C ASN A 74 -1.10 0.00 3.82
N SER A 75 -0.21 0.99 3.62
CA SER A 75 -0.12 2.16 4.51
C SER A 75 -1.44 2.87 4.77
N ALA A 76 -2.27 3.05 3.75
CA ALA A 76 -3.56 3.72 3.90
C ALA A 76 -4.62 2.78 4.47
N GLY A 77 -4.58 1.50 4.08
CA GLY A 77 -5.50 0.46 4.57
C GLY A 77 -5.51 0.29 6.08
N VAL A 78 -4.40 0.60 6.77
CA VAL A 78 -4.32 0.57 8.24
C VAL A 78 -5.34 1.51 8.90
N TYR A 79 -5.74 2.58 8.21
CA TYR A 79 -6.66 3.60 8.73
C TYR A 79 -8.13 3.35 8.40
N LEU A 80 -8.45 2.26 7.69
CA LEU A 80 -9.83 1.94 7.28
C LEU A 80 -10.62 1.16 8.36
N GLY A 81 -9.96 0.75 9.44
CA GLY A 81 -10.56 0.04 10.57
C GLY A 81 -10.10 -1.41 10.71
N GLU A 82 -10.48 -2.04 11.82
CA GLU A 82 -9.98 -3.36 12.24
C GLU A 82 -10.23 -4.47 11.20
N ASN A 83 -11.34 -4.36 10.46
CA ASN A 83 -11.72 -5.32 9.41
C ASN A 83 -10.72 -5.44 8.25
N TYR A 84 -9.78 -4.50 8.12
CA TYR A 84 -8.78 -4.46 7.05
C TYR A 84 -7.39 -4.94 7.51
N LEU A 85 -7.17 -5.08 8.82
CA LEU A 85 -5.85 -5.37 9.38
C LEU A 85 -5.45 -6.84 9.21
N PHE A 86 -6.42 -7.76 9.38
CA PHE A 86 -6.20 -9.20 9.35
C PHE A 86 -5.00 -9.61 10.25
N ASP A 87 -4.18 -10.58 9.83
CA ASP A 87 -3.05 -11.08 10.61
C ASP A 87 -1.77 -10.25 10.41
N MET A 88 -1.66 -9.53 9.29
CA MET A 88 -0.46 -8.77 8.94
C MET A 88 -0.80 -7.56 8.08
N VAL A 89 -0.31 -6.39 8.48
CA VAL A 89 -0.34 -5.15 7.69
C VAL A 89 1.00 -4.91 6.99
N ARG A 90 0.99 -4.16 5.88
CA ARG A 90 2.18 -3.88 5.07
C ARG A 90 2.35 -2.38 4.82
N PRO A 91 2.68 -1.58 5.85
CA PRO A 91 2.95 -0.17 5.68
C PRO A 91 4.24 0.03 4.87
N GLY A 92 4.15 0.80 3.78
CA GLY A 92 5.27 1.25 2.96
C GLY A 92 5.51 2.74 3.15
N LYS A 93 4.82 3.61 2.41
CA LYS A 93 5.00 5.07 2.48
C LYS A 93 4.94 5.63 3.91
N ALA A 94 4.06 5.08 4.74
CA ALA A 94 3.92 5.43 6.16
C ALA A 94 5.22 5.26 6.97
N THR A 95 6.03 4.22 6.71
CA THR A 95 7.30 4.00 7.44
C THR A 95 8.34 5.06 7.12
N PHE A 96 8.15 5.80 6.03
CA PHE A 96 9.03 6.89 5.60
C PHE A 96 8.47 8.28 5.93
N GLY A 97 7.44 8.37 6.78
CA GLY A 97 6.85 9.65 7.15
C GLY A 97 5.91 10.24 6.10
N ILE A 98 5.65 9.53 5.00
CA ILE A 98 4.83 10.02 3.91
C ILE A 98 3.36 9.84 4.27
N ASN A 99 2.56 10.89 4.03
CA ASN A 99 1.14 10.90 4.34
C ASN A 99 0.40 9.73 3.66
N PRO A 100 -0.20 8.82 4.45
CA PRO A 100 -0.93 7.71 3.88
C PRO A 100 -2.28 8.11 3.30
N ILE A 101 -2.89 9.20 3.75
CA ILE A 101 -4.25 9.61 3.38
C ILE A 101 -4.25 10.94 2.63
N THR A 102 -4.76 10.93 1.41
CA THR A 102 -4.86 12.12 0.55
C THR A 102 -5.77 13.18 1.19
N GLY A 103 -5.37 14.44 1.15
CA GLY A 103 -6.21 15.57 1.59
C GLY A 103 -6.43 15.68 3.12
N ARG A 104 -5.79 14.84 3.94
CA ARG A 104 -5.84 14.93 5.41
C ARG A 104 -4.50 15.33 6.01
N GLN A 105 -4.52 15.77 7.27
CA GLN A 105 -3.29 16.03 8.03
C GLN A 105 -2.44 14.74 8.10
N ASN A 106 -1.15 14.86 7.83
CA ASN A 106 -0.22 13.72 7.88
C ASN A 106 -0.06 13.23 9.34
N PRO A 107 -0.48 12.01 9.67
CA PRO A 107 -0.34 11.46 11.02
C PRO A 107 1.06 10.88 11.29
N MET A 108 1.96 10.91 10.30
CA MET A 108 3.28 10.31 10.42
C MET A 108 4.30 11.27 11.04
N LEU A 109 5.22 10.70 11.81
CA LEU A 109 6.42 11.39 12.26
C LEU A 109 7.41 11.51 11.09
N GLN A 110 8.23 12.56 11.10
CA GLN A 110 9.34 12.70 10.16
C GLN A 110 10.49 11.77 10.59
N PRO A 111 10.82 10.70 9.83
CA PRO A 111 11.82 9.73 10.26
C PRO A 111 13.25 10.14 9.84
N ALA A 112 13.38 11.07 8.90
CA ALA A 112 14.66 11.47 8.33
C ALA A 112 14.66 12.94 7.89
N SER A 113 15.85 13.53 7.83
CA SER A 113 16.10 14.88 7.34
C SER A 113 17.22 14.86 6.31
N VAL A 114 17.09 15.66 5.27
CA VAL A 114 18.17 15.92 4.32
C VAL A 114 18.90 17.19 4.77
N MET A 115 20.21 17.10 4.93
CA MET A 115 21.06 18.21 5.36
C MET A 115 22.15 18.46 4.31
N ALA A 116 22.47 19.73 4.06
CA ALA A 116 23.56 20.14 3.18
C ALA A 116 24.28 21.36 3.78
N PRO A 117 25.62 21.44 3.68
CA PRO A 117 26.38 22.58 4.17
C PRO A 117 26.24 23.80 3.26
N ILE A 118 26.26 25.00 3.83
CA ILE A 118 26.41 26.25 3.07
C ILE A 118 27.87 26.35 2.63
N ILE A 119 28.12 26.38 1.32
CA ILE A 119 29.48 26.47 0.76
C ILE A 119 29.90 27.91 0.43
N GLN A 120 28.95 28.85 0.29
CA GLN A 120 29.25 30.22 -0.09
C GLN A 120 28.16 31.21 0.35
N VAL A 121 28.58 32.36 0.87
CA VAL A 121 27.71 33.51 1.18
C VAL A 121 28.23 34.73 0.42
N LYS A 122 27.34 35.45 -0.28
CA LYS A 122 27.65 36.64 -1.08
C LYS A 122 26.61 37.73 -0.84
N THR A 123 27.04 38.98 -0.77
CA THR A 123 26.16 40.15 -0.74
C THR A 123 25.95 40.68 -2.15
N MET A 124 24.69 40.86 -2.54
CA MET A 124 24.30 41.33 -3.89
C MET A 124 23.67 42.72 -3.84
N LYS A 125 23.83 43.49 -4.92
CA LYS A 125 23.15 44.78 -5.09
C LYS A 125 21.68 44.56 -5.46
N ARG A 126 20.82 45.53 -5.12
CA ARG A 126 19.42 45.54 -5.56
C ARG A 126 19.36 45.50 -7.09
N GLY A 127 18.50 44.62 -7.63
CA GLY A 127 18.30 44.42 -9.07
C GLY A 127 19.30 43.51 -9.77
N ALA A 128 20.24 42.90 -9.04
CA ALA A 128 21.14 41.90 -9.63
C ALA A 128 20.42 40.55 -9.83
N PRO A 129 20.54 39.90 -11.00
CA PRO A 129 19.84 38.64 -11.27
C PRO A 129 20.54 37.42 -10.65
N VAL A 130 19.79 36.32 -10.47
CA VAL A 130 20.23 35.04 -9.90
C VAL A 130 19.82 33.86 -10.79
N GLY A 131 20.71 32.89 -10.95
CA GLY A 131 20.44 31.63 -11.65
C GLY A 131 20.57 31.70 -13.17
N TYR A 132 20.31 30.57 -13.82
CA TYR A 132 20.31 30.49 -15.28
C TYR A 132 19.18 31.34 -15.87
N SER A 133 19.44 31.99 -17.00
CA SER A 133 18.48 32.87 -17.70
C SER A 133 17.95 34.06 -16.88
N SER A 134 18.51 34.34 -15.70
CA SER A 134 18.22 35.55 -14.91
C SER A 134 16.73 35.74 -14.57
N THR A 135 16.04 34.66 -14.18
CA THR A 135 14.61 34.71 -13.86
C THR A 135 14.27 35.19 -12.45
N TYR A 136 15.28 35.47 -11.62
CA TYR A 136 15.16 36.03 -10.27
C TYR A 136 16.16 37.17 -10.08
#